data_AF-A0A1Q5DFW8-F1
#
_entry.id   AF-A0A1Q5DFW8-F1
#
_cell.length_a   1.000
_cell.length_b   1.000
_cell.length_c   1.000
_cell.angle_alpha   90.00
_cell.angle_beta   90.00
_cell.angle_gamma   90.00
#
_symmetry.space_group_name_H-M   'P 1'
#
loop_
_entity.id
_entity.type
_entity.pdbx_description
1 polymer ?
#
loop_
_entity_poly.entity_id
_entity_poly.type
_entity_poly.pdbx_seq_one_letter_code
_entity_poly.pdbx_strand_id
1 'polypeptide(L)'
;MDIRTRRTGRQGRRPEFDVRRTAFGFAFLALLLCGTGLAVRAALRSAERHPLVAGASVAALVAAVVVLLRLRRGRRAAARAAAAAVESAYEVVDAALEELPEADALPRRPEPPRTAGHGGEDPCGHAAVDPYDFEGMNPYDFEEAVAALCRRDGCLDAEVVGGAGDLGADVVGTTPDGRRLVVQCKRYTRDNKVGSQDLQRFGGTCYAVHGAEAAVVVTTGEFTEPALEYAERCGIVCIGRDGLTAWSEGAAPPWYASASVQAAEG
;
A
#
# COMPACT_ATOMS: atom_id res chain seq x y z
N MET A 1 -34.59 -33.17 35.02
CA MET A 1 -33.22 -32.72 34.71
C MET A 1 -33.33 -31.24 34.38
N ASP A 2 -33.04 -30.40 35.37
CA ASP A 2 -33.04 -28.94 35.28
C ASP A 2 -32.01 -28.46 34.24
N ILE A 3 -32.30 -27.35 33.55
CA ILE A 3 -31.47 -26.12 33.59
C ILE A 3 -32.21 -24.95 32.91
N ARG A 4 -32.26 -23.87 33.70
CA ARG A 4 -32.69 -22.49 33.53
C ARG A 4 -32.57 -21.84 32.14
N THR A 5 -33.63 -21.09 31.83
CA THR A 5 -33.66 -19.88 31.01
C THR A 5 -32.52 -18.88 31.30
N ARG A 6 -31.87 -18.36 30.25
CA ARG A 6 -31.31 -16.99 30.24
C ARG A 6 -31.49 -16.34 28.86
N ARG A 7 -32.47 -15.43 28.79
CA ARG A 7 -32.43 -14.29 27.87
C ARG A 7 -31.27 -13.40 28.30
N THR A 8 -30.32 -13.14 27.41
CA THR A 8 -29.48 -11.95 27.46
C THR A 8 -29.41 -11.39 26.06
N GLY A 9 -30.13 -10.29 25.84
CA GLY A 9 -29.93 -9.48 24.65
C GLY A 9 -28.52 -8.92 24.64
N ARG A 10 -27.92 -8.87 23.45
CA ARG A 10 -26.79 -7.98 23.20
C ARG A 10 -27.23 -6.97 22.15
N GLN A 11 -27.68 -5.84 22.68
CA GLN A 11 -27.82 -4.60 21.94
C GLN A 11 -26.48 -4.24 21.27
N GLY A 12 -26.57 -3.76 20.03
CA GLY A 12 -25.70 -2.76 19.39
C GLY A 12 -24.17 -2.87 19.53
N ARG A 13 -23.50 -3.02 18.38
CA ARG A 13 -22.36 -2.16 18.08
C ARG A 13 -22.41 -1.81 16.59
N ARG A 14 -23.08 -0.68 16.29
CA ARG A 14 -22.85 0.11 15.08
C ARG A 14 -21.36 0.39 14.98
N PRO A 15 -20.78 0.61 13.78
CA PRO A 15 -19.39 1.04 13.66
C PRO A 15 -19.21 2.22 14.63
N GLU A 16 -18.35 2.02 15.64
CA GLU A 16 -17.99 3.12 16.51
C GLU A 16 -17.32 4.14 15.61
N PHE A 17 -18.07 5.18 15.25
CA PHE A 17 -17.52 6.45 14.84
C PHE A 17 -16.36 6.70 15.80
N ASP A 18 -15.15 6.73 15.28
CA ASP A 18 -13.99 7.14 16.06
C ASP A 18 -14.18 8.63 16.35
N VAL A 19 -14.92 8.86 17.43
CA VAL A 19 -15.25 10.18 17.95
C VAL A 19 -13.96 10.92 18.21
N ARG A 20 -12.84 10.25 18.51
CA ARG A 20 -11.58 10.93 18.78
C ARG A 20 -10.99 11.50 17.48
N ARG A 21 -10.89 10.72 16.41
CA ARG A 21 -10.32 11.19 15.13
C ARG A 21 -11.16 12.30 14.47
N THR A 22 -12.48 12.20 14.53
CA THR A 22 -13.39 13.27 14.08
C THR A 22 -13.46 14.43 15.07
N ALA A 23 -13.44 14.20 16.39
CA ALA A 23 -13.45 15.27 17.39
C ALA A 23 -12.16 16.08 17.39
N PHE A 24 -11.00 15.51 17.07
CA PHE A 24 -9.79 16.31 16.86
C PHE A 24 -9.94 17.21 15.63
N GLY A 25 -10.54 16.71 14.55
CA GLY A 25 -10.87 17.52 13.37
C GLY A 25 -11.89 18.63 13.67
N PHE A 26 -12.97 18.31 14.38
CA PHE A 26 -14.00 19.26 14.77
C PHE A 26 -13.51 20.25 15.84
N ALA A 27 -12.68 19.82 16.80
CA ALA A 27 -12.09 20.70 17.81
C ALA A 27 -11.07 21.64 17.19
N PHE A 28 -10.26 21.17 16.24
CA PHE A 28 -9.35 22.01 15.47
C PHE A 28 -10.10 23.02 14.59
N LEU A 29 -11.16 22.57 13.91
CA LEU A 29 -12.03 23.46 13.13
C LEU A 29 -12.76 24.47 14.03
N ALA A 30 -13.23 24.05 15.20
CA ALA A 30 -13.86 24.92 16.18
C ALA A 30 -12.86 25.92 16.78
N LEU A 31 -11.62 25.52 17.06
CA LEU A 31 -10.56 26.43 17.49
C LEU A 31 -10.20 27.44 16.39
N LEU A 32 -10.15 27.01 15.14
CA LEU A 32 -9.94 27.91 14.00
C LEU A 32 -11.08 28.91 13.85
N LEU A 33 -12.34 28.45 13.93
CA LEU A 33 -13.54 29.29 13.84
C LEU A 33 -13.66 30.23 15.04
N CYS A 34 -13.40 29.75 16.25
CA CYS A 34 -13.38 30.57 17.47
C CYS A 34 -12.24 31.59 17.43
N GLY A 35 -11.05 31.19 16.96
CA GLY A 35 -9.89 32.07 16.81
C GLY A 35 -10.13 33.17 15.76
N THR A 36 -10.66 32.81 14.59
CA THR A 36 -11.07 33.80 13.57
C THR A 36 -12.21 34.68 14.06
N GLY A 37 -13.22 34.13 14.73
CA GLY A 37 -14.32 34.89 15.32
C GLY A 37 -13.86 35.88 16.40
N LEU A 38 -12.92 35.48 17.27
CA LEU A 38 -12.32 36.36 18.27
C LEU A 38 -11.44 37.44 17.64
N ALA A 39 -10.68 37.10 16.60
CA ALA A 39 -9.89 38.06 15.84
C ALA A 39 -10.78 39.09 15.13
N VAL A 40 -11.88 38.64 14.50
CA VAL A 40 -12.88 39.52 13.88
C VAL A 40 -13.58 40.38 14.94
N ARG A 41 -13.97 39.81 16.08
CA ARG A 41 -14.60 40.58 17.18
C ARG A 41 -13.65 41.60 17.81
N ALA A 42 -12.36 41.27 17.93
CA ALA A 42 -11.33 42.20 18.37
C ALA A 42 -11.09 43.31 17.34
N ALA A 43 -11.06 42.98 16.05
CA ALA A 43 -10.98 43.95 14.96
C ALA A 43 -12.21 44.87 14.89
N LEU A 44 -13.42 44.34 15.13
CA LEU A 44 -14.67 45.11 15.19
C LEU A 44 -14.75 46.00 16.43
N ARG A 45 -14.25 45.56 17.60
CA ARG A 45 -14.12 46.43 18.79
C ARG A 45 -13.05 47.52 18.60
N SER A 46 -12.03 47.24 17.81
CA SER A 46 -11.00 48.23 17.42
C SER A 46 -11.46 49.19 16.32
N ALA A 47 -12.60 48.92 15.68
CA ALA A 47 -13.14 49.74 14.60
C ALA A 47 -13.68 51.10 15.08
N GLU A 48 -13.89 51.29 16.39
CA GLU A 48 -14.25 52.60 16.96
C GLU A 48 -13.08 53.60 17.00
N ARG A 49 -11.83 53.15 16.80
CA ARG A 49 -10.65 54.04 16.81
C ARG A 49 -9.93 54.13 15.46
N HIS A 50 -9.86 53.06 14.66
CA HIS A 50 -9.17 53.09 13.35
C HIS A 50 -9.81 52.14 12.29
N PRO A 51 -10.84 52.56 11.54
CA PRO A 51 -11.55 51.71 10.56
C PRO A 51 -10.65 51.20 9.42
N LEU A 52 -9.58 51.94 9.09
CA LEU A 52 -8.64 51.56 8.04
C LEU A 52 -7.77 50.34 8.41
N VAL A 53 -7.41 50.18 9.69
CA VAL A 53 -6.56 49.07 10.16
C VAL A 53 -7.36 47.76 10.21
N ALA A 54 -8.64 47.85 10.56
CA ALA A 54 -9.57 46.71 10.50
C ALA A 54 -9.81 46.25 9.05
N GLY A 55 -9.98 47.19 8.11
CA GLY A 55 -10.10 46.87 6.68
C GLY A 55 -8.84 46.20 6.12
N ALA A 56 -7.66 46.72 6.46
CA ALA A 56 -6.38 46.20 5.99
C ALA A 56 -6.09 44.77 6.50
N SER A 57 -6.44 44.48 7.75
CA SER A 57 -6.24 43.14 8.34
C SER A 57 -7.16 42.08 7.74
N VAL A 58 -8.42 42.41 7.44
CA VAL A 58 -9.33 41.50 6.71
C VAL A 58 -8.83 41.26 5.28
N ALA A 59 -8.42 42.31 4.58
CA ALA A 59 -7.87 42.18 3.23
C ALA A 59 -6.60 41.32 3.19
N ALA A 60 -5.70 41.47 4.18
CA ALA A 60 -4.49 40.66 4.31
C ALA A 60 -4.81 39.18 4.58
N LEU A 61 -5.81 38.88 5.41
CA LEU A 61 -6.27 37.51 5.67
C LEU A 61 -6.87 36.87 4.41
N VAL A 62 -7.69 37.60 3.66
CA VAL A 62 -8.27 37.11 2.39
C VAL A 62 -7.16 36.86 1.37
N ALA A 63 -6.21 37.78 1.22
CA ALA A 63 -5.06 37.62 0.33
C ALA A 63 -4.21 36.40 0.73
N ALA A 64 -3.93 36.21 2.03
CA ALA A 64 -3.21 35.05 2.53
C ALA A 64 -3.95 33.74 2.22
N VAL A 65 -5.27 33.69 2.42
CA VAL A 65 -6.09 32.51 2.07
C VAL A 65 -6.06 32.23 0.57
N VAL A 66 -6.19 33.26 -0.28
CA VAL A 66 -6.11 33.10 -1.74
C VAL A 66 -4.73 32.58 -2.17
N VAL A 67 -3.65 33.11 -1.61
CA VAL A 67 -2.28 32.64 -1.86
C VAL A 67 -2.13 31.19 -1.41
N LEU A 68 -2.61 30.83 -0.22
CA LEU A 68 -2.51 29.48 0.32
C LEU A 68 -3.33 28.47 -0.51
N LEU A 69 -4.50 28.87 -1.00
CA LEU A 69 -5.31 28.08 -1.94
C LEU A 69 -4.62 27.94 -3.30
N ARG A 70 -3.97 28.99 -3.82
CA ARG A 70 -3.19 28.91 -5.07
C ARG A 70 -1.96 28.02 -4.93
N LEU A 71 -1.24 28.10 -3.82
CA LEU A 71 -0.10 27.22 -3.51
C LEU A 71 -0.56 25.75 -3.37
N ARG A 72 -1.69 25.50 -2.71
CA ARG A 72 -2.28 24.15 -2.61
C ARG A 72 -2.75 23.61 -3.95
N ARG A 73 -3.39 24.44 -4.79
CA ARG A 73 -3.79 24.06 -6.16
C ARG A 73 -2.58 23.78 -7.05
N GLY A 74 -1.53 24.61 -6.96
CA GLY A 74 -0.27 24.41 -7.67
C GLY A 74 0.43 23.12 -7.27
N ARG A 75 0.52 22.82 -5.97
CA ARG A 75 1.07 21.54 -5.48
C ARG A 75 0.27 20.34 -5.96
N ARG A 76 -1.07 20.41 -5.95
CA ARG A 76 -1.93 19.34 -6.48
C ARG A 76 -1.82 19.17 -7.99
N ALA A 77 -1.69 20.27 -8.75
CA ALA A 77 -1.51 20.21 -10.20
C ALA A 77 -0.11 19.68 -10.56
N ALA A 78 0.93 20.11 -9.85
CA ALA A 78 2.29 19.61 -10.00
C ALA A 78 2.40 18.12 -9.63
N ALA A 79 1.71 17.67 -8.57
CA ALA A 79 1.65 16.25 -8.22
C ALA A 79 0.97 15.41 -9.30
N ARG A 80 -0.13 15.90 -9.90
CA ARG A 80 -0.79 15.21 -11.03
C ARG A 80 0.05 15.23 -12.31
N ALA A 81 0.74 16.32 -12.59
CA ALA A 81 1.63 16.42 -13.75
C ALA A 81 2.87 15.53 -13.58
N ALA A 82 3.41 15.43 -12.37
CA ALA A 82 4.48 14.48 -12.04
C ALA A 82 3.99 13.03 -12.21
N ALA A 83 2.79 12.70 -11.72
CA ALA A 83 2.19 11.38 -11.94
C ALA A 83 2.01 11.07 -13.44
N ALA A 84 1.50 12.02 -14.23
CA ALA A 84 1.31 11.83 -15.67
C ALA A 84 2.63 11.73 -16.46
N ALA A 85 3.67 12.47 -16.07
CA ALA A 85 4.99 12.37 -16.70
C ALA A 85 5.67 11.04 -16.37
N VAL A 86 5.51 10.56 -15.14
CA VAL A 86 5.96 9.24 -14.71
C VAL A 86 5.25 8.17 -15.55
N GLU A 87 3.93 8.25 -15.73
CA GLU A 87 3.14 7.37 -16.61
C GLU A 87 3.69 7.30 -18.04
N SER A 88 3.95 8.45 -18.66
CA SER A 88 4.50 8.50 -20.03
C SER A 88 5.89 7.88 -20.15
N ALA A 89 6.66 7.88 -19.06
CA ALA A 89 7.96 7.22 -19.03
C ALA A 89 7.83 5.70 -18.87
N TYR A 90 6.75 5.20 -18.26
CA TYR A 90 6.46 3.75 -18.18
C TYR A 90 6.02 3.19 -19.51
N GLU A 91 5.10 3.84 -20.22
CA GLU A 91 4.64 3.34 -21.52
C GLU A 91 5.80 3.16 -22.51
N VAL A 92 6.79 4.05 -22.47
CA VAL A 92 7.98 3.96 -23.34
C VAL A 92 8.91 2.82 -22.91
N VAL A 93 9.03 2.54 -21.60
CA VAL A 93 9.85 1.43 -21.10
C VAL A 93 9.17 0.10 -21.31
N ASP A 94 7.85 -0.01 -21.08
CA ASP A 94 7.08 -1.22 -21.35
C ASP A 94 7.05 -1.54 -22.85
N ALA A 95 6.83 -0.54 -23.70
CA ALA A 95 6.92 -0.74 -25.16
C ALA A 95 8.33 -1.18 -25.59
N ALA A 96 9.39 -0.66 -24.96
CA ALA A 96 10.76 -1.08 -25.23
C ALA A 96 11.08 -2.50 -24.69
N LEU A 97 10.40 -2.94 -23.63
CA LEU A 97 10.52 -4.31 -23.10
C LEU A 97 9.73 -5.31 -23.93
N GLU A 98 8.58 -4.92 -24.49
CA GLU A 98 7.80 -5.73 -25.45
C GLU A 98 8.50 -5.88 -26.81
N GLU A 99 9.29 -4.89 -27.24
CA GLU A 99 10.12 -4.98 -28.46
C GLU A 99 11.41 -5.80 -28.29
N LEU A 100 11.76 -6.24 -27.08
CA LEU A 100 12.81 -7.24 -26.92
C LEU A 100 12.30 -8.56 -27.50
N PRO A 101 12.94 -9.11 -28.54
CA PRO A 101 12.50 -10.39 -29.09
C PRO A 101 12.53 -11.42 -27.97
N GLU A 102 11.42 -12.15 -27.79
CA GLU A 102 11.42 -13.42 -27.06
C GLU A 102 12.68 -14.17 -27.49
N ALA A 103 13.52 -14.52 -26.53
CA ALA A 103 14.77 -15.24 -26.76
C ALA A 103 14.48 -16.69 -27.16
N ASP A 104 13.69 -16.90 -28.20
CA ASP A 104 13.61 -18.13 -28.95
C ASP A 104 14.86 -18.25 -29.82
N ALA A 105 15.90 -18.82 -29.22
CA ALA A 105 17.05 -19.54 -29.81
C ALA A 105 18.38 -19.23 -29.09
N LEU A 106 18.46 -19.48 -27.78
CA LEU A 106 19.76 -19.83 -27.21
C LEU A 106 20.07 -21.30 -27.59
N PRO A 107 21.27 -21.59 -28.16
CA PRO A 107 21.63 -22.95 -28.53
C PRO A 107 21.67 -23.84 -27.29
N ARG A 108 20.88 -24.92 -27.31
CA ARG A 108 20.83 -25.96 -26.29
C ARG A 108 22.24 -26.44 -25.99
N ARG A 109 22.76 -26.11 -24.79
CA ARG A 109 24.05 -26.59 -24.30
C ARG A 109 24.04 -28.13 -24.32
N PRO A 110 25.07 -28.82 -24.83
CA PRO A 110 25.09 -30.28 -24.83
C PRO A 110 25.05 -30.81 -23.38
N GLU A 111 24.10 -31.71 -23.10
CA GLU A 111 24.02 -32.47 -21.85
C GLU A 111 25.37 -33.14 -21.57
N PRO A 112 25.94 -33.04 -20.36
CA PRO A 112 27.07 -33.86 -19.98
C PRO A 112 26.66 -35.35 -19.93
N PRO A 113 27.60 -36.27 -20.19
CA PRO A 113 27.28 -37.69 -20.33
C PRO A 113 26.74 -38.26 -19.01
N ARG A 114 25.62 -38.97 -19.12
CA ARG A 114 25.04 -39.76 -18.02
C ARG A 114 26.03 -40.85 -17.62
N THR A 115 26.69 -40.67 -16.48
CA THR A 115 27.39 -41.76 -15.80
C THR A 115 26.37 -42.57 -15.00
N ALA A 116 26.28 -43.85 -15.37
CA ALA A 116 25.51 -44.84 -14.65
C ALA A 116 26.11 -45.09 -13.26
N GLY A 117 25.25 -45.03 -12.23
CA GLY A 117 25.34 -45.79 -11.00
C GLY A 117 26.29 -45.28 -9.91
N HIS A 118 25.72 -44.75 -8.83
CA HIS A 118 25.92 -45.34 -7.50
C HIS A 118 24.68 -45.05 -6.65
N GLY A 119 24.15 -46.13 -6.06
CA GLY A 119 23.00 -46.09 -5.16
C GLY A 119 23.31 -45.31 -3.90
N GLY A 120 22.28 -44.61 -3.44
CA GLY A 120 22.23 -43.83 -2.21
C GLY A 120 20.78 -43.41 -2.06
N GLU A 121 19.92 -44.39 -1.81
CA GLU A 121 18.56 -44.16 -1.35
C GLU A 121 18.67 -43.53 0.04
N ASP A 122 18.24 -42.27 0.18
CA ASP A 122 17.72 -41.80 1.45
C ASP A 122 16.42 -41.01 1.19
N PRO A 123 15.33 -41.28 1.92
CA PRO A 123 13.96 -41.00 1.49
C PRO A 123 13.36 -39.86 2.31
N CYS A 124 13.17 -38.69 1.69
CA CYS A 124 12.15 -37.68 2.04
C CYS A 124 12.53 -36.38 1.33
N GLY A 125 12.03 -36.22 0.11
CA GLY A 125 12.06 -34.97 -0.61
C GLY A 125 10.76 -34.88 -1.39
N HIS A 126 9.65 -34.68 -0.69
CA HIS A 126 8.48 -34.13 -1.35
C HIS A 126 8.95 -32.77 -1.89
N ALA A 127 9.25 -32.70 -3.19
CA ALA A 127 9.15 -31.43 -3.89
C ALA A 127 7.73 -30.96 -3.60
N ALA A 128 7.59 -30.01 -2.69
CA ALA A 128 6.31 -29.44 -2.33
C ALA A 128 5.73 -28.93 -3.64
N VAL A 129 4.74 -29.65 -4.15
CA VAL A 129 3.90 -29.17 -5.24
C VAL A 129 3.17 -28.00 -4.61
N ASP A 130 3.54 -26.78 -4.99
CA ASP A 130 2.84 -25.57 -4.55
C ASP A 130 1.35 -25.81 -4.85
N PRO A 131 0.48 -25.89 -3.82
CA PRO A 131 -0.95 -26.14 -4.03
C PRO A 131 -1.59 -25.05 -4.89
N TYR A 132 -0.95 -23.89 -4.99
CA TYR A 132 -1.32 -22.79 -5.84
C TYR A 132 -0.27 -22.64 -6.94
N ASP A 133 -0.62 -23.00 -8.18
CA ASP A 133 0.23 -22.68 -9.34
C ASP A 133 0.17 -21.17 -9.64
N PHE A 134 0.79 -20.35 -8.78
CA PHE A 134 0.83 -18.89 -8.94
C PHE A 134 1.62 -18.48 -10.19
N GLU A 135 2.58 -19.29 -10.64
CA GLU A 135 3.36 -19.02 -11.86
C GLU A 135 2.51 -19.20 -13.12
N GLY A 136 1.56 -20.16 -13.12
CA GLY A 136 0.63 -20.42 -14.21
C GLY A 136 -0.55 -19.45 -14.31
N MET A 137 -0.80 -18.62 -13.29
CA MET A 137 -1.90 -17.65 -13.27
C MET A 137 -1.65 -16.47 -14.20
N ASN A 138 -2.73 -15.94 -14.80
CA ASN A 138 -2.67 -14.63 -15.44
C ASN A 138 -2.50 -13.51 -14.38
N PRO A 139 -2.10 -12.27 -14.74
CA PRO A 139 -1.84 -11.22 -13.75
C PRO A 139 -3.06 -10.90 -12.86
N TYR A 140 -4.26 -10.84 -13.44
CA TYR A 140 -5.48 -10.57 -12.69
C TYR A 140 -5.85 -11.72 -11.74
N ASP A 141 -5.71 -12.97 -12.20
CA ASP A 141 -5.95 -14.15 -11.36
C ASP A 141 -4.97 -14.18 -10.18
N PHE A 142 -3.73 -13.75 -10.40
CA PHE A 142 -2.73 -13.63 -9.34
C PHE A 142 -3.09 -12.56 -8.31
N GLU A 143 -3.51 -11.38 -8.76
CA GLU A 143 -4.02 -10.31 -7.88
C GLU A 143 -5.22 -10.79 -7.06
N GLU A 144 -6.17 -11.48 -7.69
CA GLU A 144 -7.35 -12.02 -7.01
C GLU A 144 -6.97 -13.13 -6.00
N ALA A 145 -5.98 -13.97 -6.31
CA ALA A 145 -5.47 -14.96 -5.38
C ALA A 145 -4.84 -14.31 -4.15
N VAL A 146 -4.04 -13.24 -4.33
CA VAL A 146 -3.48 -12.46 -3.22
C VAL A 146 -4.59 -11.77 -2.41
N ALA A 147 -5.60 -11.20 -3.07
CA ALA A 147 -6.76 -10.63 -2.39
C ALA A 147 -7.54 -11.67 -1.59
N ALA A 148 -7.68 -12.90 -2.10
CA ALA A 148 -8.31 -14.01 -1.39
C ALA A 148 -7.52 -14.41 -0.12
N LEU A 149 -6.18 -14.44 -0.19
CA LEU A 149 -5.33 -14.65 0.99
C LEU A 149 -5.50 -13.52 2.02
N CYS A 150 -5.55 -12.26 1.56
CA CYS A 150 -5.84 -11.11 2.42
C CYS A 150 -7.17 -11.28 3.16
N ARG A 151 -8.25 -11.64 2.44
CA ARG A 151 -9.57 -11.89 3.03
C ARG A 151 -9.58 -13.04 4.01
N ARG A 152 -8.91 -14.16 3.66
CA ARG A 152 -8.78 -15.35 4.52
C ARG A 152 -8.19 -14.98 5.89
N ASP A 153 -7.20 -14.10 5.89
CA ASP A 153 -6.45 -13.75 7.10
C ASP A 153 -6.97 -12.49 7.81
N GLY A 154 -8.19 -12.06 7.44
CA GLY A 154 -8.98 -11.09 8.19
C GLY A 154 -9.08 -9.70 7.59
N CYS A 155 -8.48 -9.44 6.43
CA CYS A 155 -8.73 -8.23 5.65
C CYS A 155 -10.03 -8.39 4.83
N LEU A 156 -11.18 -8.40 5.51
CA LEU A 156 -12.47 -8.82 4.92
C LEU A 156 -12.94 -7.96 3.74
N ASP A 157 -12.49 -6.71 3.67
CA ASP A 157 -12.78 -5.74 2.61
C ASP A 157 -11.71 -5.72 1.51
N ALA A 158 -10.77 -6.68 1.50
CA ALA A 158 -9.72 -6.69 0.49
C ALA A 158 -10.28 -6.93 -0.92
N GLU A 159 -10.01 -5.97 -1.80
CA GLU A 159 -10.48 -5.92 -3.18
C GLU A 159 -9.33 -5.65 -4.16
N VAL A 160 -9.41 -6.27 -5.33
CA VAL A 160 -8.53 -5.96 -6.47
C VAL A 160 -8.98 -4.63 -7.05
N VAL A 161 -8.06 -3.68 -7.13
CA VAL A 161 -8.27 -2.34 -7.71
C VAL A 161 -7.31 -2.05 -8.87
N GLY A 162 -6.48 -3.04 -9.23
CA GLY A 162 -5.50 -2.98 -10.31
C GLY A 162 -6.10 -2.62 -11.67
N GLY A 163 -5.31 -1.95 -12.49
CA GLY A 163 -5.68 -1.47 -13.81
C GLY A 163 -4.82 -0.30 -14.30
N ALA A 164 -5.00 0.13 -15.55
CA ALA A 164 -4.23 1.24 -16.09
C ALA A 164 -4.33 2.50 -15.19
N GLY A 165 -3.19 3.00 -14.72
CA GLY A 165 -3.11 4.14 -13.82
C GLY A 165 -3.41 3.86 -12.34
N ASP A 166 -3.36 2.59 -11.90
CA ASP A 166 -3.46 2.20 -10.49
C ASP A 166 -2.30 2.68 -9.61
N LEU A 167 -1.23 3.20 -10.23
CA LEU A 167 -0.02 3.71 -9.59
C LEU A 167 0.63 2.69 -8.64
N GLY A 168 0.45 1.40 -8.95
CA GLY A 168 1.06 0.27 -8.25
C GLY A 168 0.28 -0.25 -7.04
N ALA A 169 -0.99 0.11 -6.88
CA ALA A 169 -1.88 -0.51 -5.91
C ALA A 169 -2.79 -1.53 -6.61
N ASP A 170 -2.47 -2.82 -6.47
CA ASP A 170 -3.23 -3.87 -7.15
C ASP A 170 -4.32 -4.43 -6.23
N VAL A 171 -4.03 -4.53 -4.93
CA VAL A 171 -5.01 -4.91 -3.89
C VAL A 171 -5.00 -3.88 -2.77
N VAL A 172 -6.19 -3.49 -2.31
CA VAL A 172 -6.37 -2.62 -1.14
C VAL A 172 -7.33 -3.25 -0.15
N GLY A 173 -7.17 -2.95 1.12
CA GLY A 173 -8.08 -3.39 2.17
C GLY A 173 -7.73 -2.80 3.53
N THR A 174 -8.31 -3.37 4.57
CA THR A 174 -8.08 -2.98 5.96
C THR A 174 -7.61 -4.19 6.76
N THR A 175 -6.44 -4.09 7.39
CA THR A 175 -5.91 -5.16 8.23
C THR A 175 -6.80 -5.39 9.47
N PRO A 176 -6.71 -6.56 10.14
CA PRO A 176 -7.51 -6.83 11.35
C PRO A 176 -7.29 -5.83 12.49
N ASP A 177 -6.12 -5.17 12.54
CA ASP A 177 -5.78 -4.11 13.49
C ASP A 177 -6.15 -2.70 13.00
N GLY A 178 -6.83 -2.58 11.85
CA GLY A 178 -7.44 -1.34 11.37
C GLY A 178 -6.55 -0.45 10.52
N ARG A 179 -5.38 -0.93 10.07
CA ARG A 179 -4.48 -0.19 9.17
C ARG A 179 -4.91 -0.35 7.74
N ARG A 180 -4.76 0.72 6.94
CA ARG A 180 -4.96 0.62 5.50
C ARG A 180 -3.86 -0.23 4.84
N LEU A 181 -4.25 -1.37 4.28
CA LEU A 181 -3.39 -2.27 3.53
C LEU A 181 -3.36 -1.85 2.05
N VAL A 182 -2.16 -1.79 1.49
CA VAL A 182 -1.94 -1.61 0.05
C VAL A 182 -0.91 -2.64 -0.39
N VAL A 183 -1.26 -3.44 -1.40
CA VAL A 183 -0.44 -4.52 -1.92
C VAL A 183 -0.17 -4.30 -3.40
N GLN A 184 1.09 -4.44 -3.79
CA GLN A 184 1.48 -4.60 -5.20
C GLN A 184 1.83 -6.06 -5.48
N CYS A 185 1.33 -6.58 -6.59
CA CYS A 185 1.54 -7.91 -7.11
C CYS A 185 2.46 -7.82 -8.34
N LYS A 186 3.60 -8.50 -8.30
CA LYS A 186 4.52 -8.61 -9.45
C LYS A 186 4.68 -10.07 -9.84
N ARG A 187 4.02 -10.47 -10.92
CA ARG A 187 4.20 -11.81 -11.49
C ARG A 187 5.44 -11.83 -12.39
N TYR A 188 6.52 -12.41 -11.89
CA TYR A 188 7.77 -12.61 -12.64
C TYR A 188 8.14 -14.09 -12.73
N THR A 189 8.86 -14.42 -13.79
CA THR A 189 9.48 -15.75 -13.99
C THR A 189 10.69 -15.92 -13.07
N ARG A 190 11.16 -17.16 -12.89
CA ARG A 190 12.30 -17.52 -12.03
C ARG A 190 13.56 -16.69 -12.26
N ASP A 191 13.78 -16.25 -13.49
CA ASP A 191 14.99 -15.53 -13.89
C ASP A 191 14.88 -14.00 -13.73
N ASN A 192 13.70 -13.47 -13.38
CA ASN A 192 13.48 -12.04 -13.21
C ASN A 192 13.19 -11.69 -11.75
N LYS A 193 14.08 -10.90 -11.15
CA LYS A 193 13.97 -10.45 -9.76
C LYS A 193 13.41 -9.03 -9.70
N VAL A 194 12.60 -8.77 -8.67
CA VAL A 194 12.10 -7.42 -8.39
C VAL A 194 13.27 -6.52 -7.98
N GLY A 195 13.46 -5.46 -8.75
CA GLY A 195 14.58 -4.52 -8.62
C GLY A 195 14.26 -3.37 -7.66
N SER A 196 15.29 -2.66 -7.20
CA SER A 196 15.09 -1.49 -6.32
C SER A 196 14.27 -0.38 -6.96
N GLN A 197 14.25 -0.29 -8.29
CA GLN A 197 13.43 0.65 -9.03
C GLN A 197 11.92 0.37 -8.85
N ASP A 198 11.52 -0.90 -8.82
CA ASP A 198 10.12 -1.30 -8.57
C ASP A 198 9.66 -0.87 -7.19
N LEU A 199 10.50 -1.11 -6.18
CA LEU A 199 10.21 -0.73 -4.80
C LEU A 199 10.19 0.80 -4.63
N GLN A 200 11.06 1.53 -5.32
CA GLN A 200 11.04 3.00 -5.32
C GLN A 200 9.77 3.58 -5.94
N ARG A 201 9.28 2.99 -7.02
CA ARG A 201 8.01 3.39 -7.66
C ARG A 201 6.85 3.19 -6.69
N PHE A 202 6.72 1.98 -6.15
CA PHE A 202 5.69 1.65 -5.20
C PHE A 202 5.77 2.51 -3.93
N GLY A 203 6.97 2.65 -3.35
CA GLY A 203 7.20 3.50 -2.18
C GLY A 203 6.85 4.98 -2.41
N GLY A 204 6.99 5.46 -3.65
CA GLY A 204 6.61 6.82 -4.03
C GLY A 204 5.10 7.07 -4.03
N THR A 205 4.28 6.04 -4.21
CA THR A 205 2.83 6.16 -4.38
C THR A 205 2.04 5.55 -3.22
N CYS A 206 2.45 4.40 -2.70
CA CYS A 206 1.66 3.63 -1.73
C CYS A 206 1.29 4.45 -0.48
N TYR A 207 2.24 5.23 0.05
CA TYR A 207 2.00 6.09 1.21
C TYR A 207 1.29 7.40 0.85
N ALA A 208 1.83 8.15 -0.13
CA ALA A 208 1.39 9.51 -0.41
C ALA A 208 0.06 9.57 -1.19
N VAL A 209 -0.20 8.58 -2.04
CA VAL A 209 -1.38 8.51 -2.90
C VAL A 209 -2.41 7.55 -2.30
N HIS A 210 -1.98 6.33 -1.95
CA HIS A 210 -2.88 5.29 -1.46
C HIS A 210 -3.01 5.25 0.07
N GLY A 211 -2.27 6.09 0.80
CA GLY A 211 -2.41 6.20 2.25
C GLY A 211 -2.13 4.89 2.98
N ALA A 212 -1.21 4.08 2.47
CA ALA A 212 -0.83 2.81 3.08
C ALA A 212 -0.33 3.04 4.52
N GLU A 213 -0.84 2.23 5.44
CA GLU A 213 -0.32 2.07 6.80
C GLU A 213 0.31 0.67 6.97
N ALA A 214 -0.01 -0.26 6.06
CA ALA A 214 0.70 -1.49 5.81
C ALA A 214 0.93 -1.62 4.29
N ALA A 215 2.19 -1.46 3.86
CA ALA A 215 2.58 -1.58 2.45
C ALA A 215 3.26 -2.94 2.21
N VAL A 216 2.79 -3.70 1.22
CA VAL A 216 3.30 -5.03 0.91
C VAL A 216 3.58 -5.15 -0.59
N VAL A 217 4.69 -5.77 -0.96
CA VAL A 217 4.95 -6.21 -2.34
C VAL A 217 5.04 -7.72 -2.36
N VAL A 218 4.23 -8.35 -3.21
CA VAL A 218 4.16 -9.80 -3.39
C VAL A 218 4.64 -10.15 -4.78
N THR A 219 5.50 -11.16 -4.90
CA THR A 219 5.99 -11.64 -6.19
C THR A 219 6.11 -13.16 -6.25
N THR A 220 5.87 -13.72 -7.43
CA THR A 220 6.18 -15.13 -7.76
C THR A 220 7.67 -15.38 -7.99
N GLY A 221 8.49 -14.32 -7.99
CA GLY A 221 9.94 -14.39 -8.13
C GLY A 221 10.68 -14.11 -6.82
N GLU A 222 11.84 -13.51 -6.93
CA GLU A 222 12.67 -13.07 -5.81
C GLU A 222 12.92 -11.56 -5.85
N PHE A 223 13.44 -11.01 -4.76
CA PHE A 223 13.89 -9.61 -4.70
C PHE A 223 15.41 -9.54 -4.84
N THR A 224 15.90 -8.45 -5.41
CA THR A 224 17.33 -8.10 -5.37
C THR A 224 17.70 -7.53 -4.00
N GLU A 225 18.97 -7.67 -3.59
CA GLU A 225 19.45 -7.09 -2.32
C GLU A 225 19.15 -5.59 -2.19
N PRO A 226 19.43 -4.74 -3.21
CA PRO A 226 19.12 -3.31 -3.11
C PRO A 226 17.62 -3.01 -3.02
N ALA A 227 16.76 -3.91 -3.50
CA ALA A 227 15.31 -3.78 -3.34
C ALA A 227 14.89 -4.01 -1.89
N LEU A 228 15.46 -5.04 -1.25
CA LEU A 228 15.20 -5.34 0.16
C LEU A 228 15.71 -4.21 1.08
N GLU A 229 16.92 -3.71 0.85
CA GLU A 229 17.46 -2.57 1.61
C GLU A 229 16.56 -1.32 1.51
N TYR A 230 16.04 -1.03 0.32
CA TYR A 230 15.11 0.08 0.13
C TYR A 230 13.78 -0.18 0.84
N ALA A 231 13.23 -1.40 0.68
CA ALA A 231 11.96 -1.78 1.27
C ALA A 231 11.99 -1.66 2.80
N GLU A 232 13.07 -2.14 3.43
CA GLU A 232 13.29 -2.01 4.88
C GLU A 232 13.26 -0.54 5.32
N ARG A 233 14.03 0.32 4.65
CA ARG A 233 14.07 1.77 4.95
C ARG A 233 12.71 2.47 4.82
N CYS A 234 11.87 1.96 3.93
CA CYS A 234 10.55 2.52 3.65
C CYS A 234 9.42 1.80 4.42
N GLY A 235 9.71 0.78 5.21
CA GLY A 235 8.68 -0.01 5.92
C GLY A 235 7.78 -0.84 4.99
N ILE A 236 8.29 -1.21 3.81
CA ILE A 236 7.59 -2.06 2.83
C ILE A 236 7.91 -3.53 3.14
N VAL A 237 6.90 -4.37 3.29
CA VAL A 237 7.07 -5.81 3.49
C VAL A 237 7.20 -6.51 2.13
N CYS A 238 8.30 -7.22 1.91
CA CYS A 238 8.54 -7.98 0.67
C CYS A 238 8.22 -9.46 0.88
N ILE A 239 7.34 -10.02 0.04
CA ILE A 239 6.95 -11.43 0.04
C ILE A 239 7.32 -12.03 -1.31
N GLY A 240 8.44 -12.77 -1.35
CA GLY A 240 8.86 -13.53 -2.54
C GLY A 240 8.15 -14.87 -2.64
N ARG A 241 8.54 -15.70 -3.62
CA ARG A 241 7.93 -17.02 -3.86
C ARG A 241 7.79 -17.88 -2.60
N ASP A 242 8.88 -18.09 -1.87
CA ASP A 242 8.87 -19.00 -0.71
C ASP A 242 7.97 -18.45 0.40
N GLY A 243 7.99 -17.13 0.60
CA GLY A 243 7.11 -16.45 1.55
C GLY A 243 5.64 -16.51 1.14
N LEU A 244 5.34 -16.37 -0.15
CA LEU A 244 4.00 -16.49 -0.71
C LEU A 244 3.48 -17.92 -0.57
N THR A 245 4.31 -18.92 -0.86
CA THR A 245 3.98 -20.34 -0.70
C THR A 245 3.64 -20.63 0.75
N ALA A 246 4.54 -20.27 1.68
CA ALA A 246 4.32 -20.46 3.11
C ALA A 246 3.06 -19.73 3.60
N TRP A 247 2.82 -18.51 3.14
CA TRP A 247 1.62 -17.75 3.46
C TRP A 247 0.36 -18.46 2.95
N SER A 248 0.38 -18.97 1.72
CA SER A 248 -0.74 -19.74 1.16
C SER A 248 -1.05 -21.00 1.96
N GLU A 249 -0.03 -21.63 2.57
CA GLU A 249 -0.15 -22.81 3.42
C GLU A 249 -0.53 -22.51 4.88
N GLY A 250 -0.70 -21.23 5.24
CA GLY A 250 -1.19 -20.80 6.55
C GLY A 250 -0.14 -20.20 7.49
N ALA A 251 1.04 -19.83 6.97
CA ALA A 251 1.96 -18.97 7.71
C ALA A 251 1.31 -17.60 8.03
N ALA A 252 1.89 -16.90 9.02
CA ALA A 252 1.36 -15.61 9.46
C ALA A 252 1.34 -14.58 8.31
N PRO A 253 0.29 -13.73 8.22
CA PRO A 253 0.17 -12.78 7.14
C PRO A 253 1.17 -11.61 7.24
N PRO A 254 1.50 -10.96 6.12
CA PRO A 254 2.63 -10.04 6.01
C PRO A 254 2.49 -8.77 6.85
N TRP A 255 1.27 -8.32 7.15
CA TRP A 255 1.05 -7.09 7.91
C TRP A 255 1.40 -7.21 9.41
N TYR A 256 1.66 -8.40 9.94
CA TYR A 256 2.19 -8.53 11.31
C TYR A 256 3.70 -8.29 11.40
N ALA A 257 4.44 -8.42 10.30
CA ALA A 257 5.88 -8.14 10.28
C ALA A 257 6.22 -6.64 10.46
N SER A 258 5.30 -5.75 10.09
CA SER A 258 5.45 -4.29 10.32
C SER A 258 5.13 -3.87 11.76
N ALA A 259 4.42 -4.70 12.53
CA ALA A 259 4.06 -4.37 13.93
C ALA A 259 5.25 -4.51 14.90
N SER A 260 6.24 -5.34 14.58
CA SER A 260 7.42 -5.56 15.43
C SER A 260 8.40 -4.38 15.47
N VAL A 261 8.33 -3.44 14.52
CA VAL A 261 9.22 -2.27 14.51
C VAL A 261 8.75 -1.18 15.49
N GLN A 262 7.44 -1.05 15.73
CA GLN A 262 6.91 -0.01 16.64
C GLN A 262 6.86 -0.44 18.12
N ALA A 263 6.83 -1.74 18.41
CA ALA A 263 6.78 -2.23 19.79
C ALA A 263 8.13 -2.16 20.53
N ALA A 264 9.23 -1.86 19.84
CA ALA A 264 10.57 -1.80 20.42
C ALA A 264 11.03 -0.38 20.84
N GLU A 265 10.23 0.67 20.59
CA GLU A 265 10.56 2.07 20.94
C GLU A 265 9.64 2.67 22.02
N GLY A 266 8.98 1.83 22.83
CA GLY A 266 8.05 2.25 23.90
C GLY A 266 8.62 2.13 25.31
#